data_AF-A0A2H6N1A7-F1
#
_entry.id   AF-A0A2H6N1A7-F1
#
_cell.length_a   1.000
_cell.length_b   1.000
_cell.length_c   1.000
_cell.angle_alpha   90.00
_cell.angle_beta   90.00
_cell.angle_gamma   90.00
#
_symmetry.space_group_name_H-M   'P 1'
#
loop_
_entity.id
_entity.type
_entity.pdbx_description
1 polymer ?
#
loop_
_entity_poly.entity_id
_entity_poly.type
_entity_poly.pdbx_seq_one_letter_code
_entity_poly.pdbx_strand_id
1 'polypeptide(L)'
;ITWGALFFYLVLSRDPVLLAIIPNYLRACMTNLVKLGFPSKTDCPSCEYSRFDFDSDEDFNCFFNSFRAQQGDVIRMACRLDPHTGFQMAGEWLKYQLSLPLDTRTANSKTNERPYSIFSPSCIGMHWDAMTFFLESIVSPMFRTLDKEKIPVSQGIELLQLVLGFETKDPLILSCILSNVSALFPFVTYRPEYLPEV
;
A
#
# COMPACT_ATOMS: atom_id res chain seq x y z
N ILE A 1 18.29 -0.96 3.97
CA ILE A 1 19.12 -0.50 5.11
C ILE A 1 19.60 0.94 4.92
N THR A 2 20.26 1.30 3.81
CA THR A 2 20.80 2.67 3.59
C THR A 2 19.76 3.79 3.67
N TRP A 3 18.61 3.65 3.00
CA TRP A 3 17.52 4.63 3.08
C TRP A 3 17.05 4.88 4.51
N GLY A 4 16.91 3.81 5.31
CA GLY A 4 16.54 3.94 6.72
C GLY A 4 17.56 4.74 7.52
N ALA A 5 18.86 4.52 7.28
CA ALA A 5 19.92 5.31 7.91
C ALA A 5 19.85 6.80 7.52
N LEU A 6 19.57 7.10 6.25
CA LEU A 6 19.43 8.48 5.78
C LEU A 6 18.25 9.19 6.46
N PHE A 7 17.08 8.54 6.52
CA PHE A 7 15.89 9.12 7.14
C PHE A 7 15.98 9.23 8.66
N PHE A 8 16.77 8.36 9.32
CA PHE A 8 16.95 8.39 10.77
C PHE A 8 18.04 9.38 11.22
N TYR A 9 19.08 9.60 10.41
CA TYR A 9 20.23 10.38 10.82
C TYR A 9 19.90 11.87 10.99
N LEU A 10 20.12 12.40 12.19
CA LEU A 10 19.63 13.71 12.65
C LEU A 10 19.96 14.90 11.73
N VAL A 11 21.14 14.88 11.09
CA VAL A 11 21.56 15.96 10.19
C VAL A 11 20.91 15.81 8.82
N LEU A 12 20.93 14.60 8.26
CA LEU A 12 20.43 14.33 6.92
C LEU A 12 18.91 14.34 6.85
N SER A 13 18.21 13.94 7.92
CA SER A 13 16.75 13.96 8.01
C SER A 13 16.14 15.36 7.97
N ARG A 14 16.97 16.40 8.13
CA ARG A 14 16.60 17.82 8.00
C ARG A 14 17.10 18.45 6.71
N ASP A 15 17.88 17.71 5.93
CA ASP A 15 18.42 18.20 4.67
C ASP A 15 17.27 18.38 3.66
N PRO A 16 17.14 19.57 3.04
CA PRO A 16 16.03 19.85 2.13
C PRO A 16 16.04 18.98 0.88
N VAL A 17 17.20 18.49 0.42
CA VAL A 17 17.30 17.59 -0.72
C VAL A 17 16.76 16.21 -0.36
N LEU A 18 17.06 15.73 0.86
CA LEU A 18 16.49 14.46 1.34
C LEU A 18 14.98 14.57 1.54
N LEU A 19 14.48 15.69 2.07
CA LEU A 19 13.04 15.89 2.22
C LEU A 19 12.32 15.96 0.86
N ALA A 20 12.93 16.63 -0.12
CA ALA A 20 12.37 16.76 -1.47
C ALA A 20 12.29 15.42 -2.24
N ILE A 21 13.10 14.41 -1.89
CA ILE A 21 13.05 13.10 -2.55
C ILE A 21 11.99 12.16 -1.95
N ILE A 22 11.46 12.45 -0.75
CA ILE A 22 10.49 11.59 -0.06
C ILE A 22 9.28 11.23 -0.94
N PRO A 23 8.62 12.18 -1.66
CA PRO A 23 7.47 11.83 -2.50
C PRO A 23 7.83 10.82 -3.60
N ASN A 24 9.01 10.96 -4.21
CA ASN A 24 9.49 10.03 -5.24
C ASN A 24 9.87 8.68 -4.67
N TYR A 25 10.51 8.66 -3.49
CA TYR A 25 10.80 7.45 -2.76
C TYR A 25 9.53 6.68 -2.40
N LEU A 26 8.51 7.35 -1.84
CA LEU A 26 7.23 6.74 -1.49
C LEU A 26 6.51 6.20 -2.73
N ARG A 27 6.55 6.93 -3.86
CA ARG A 27 5.97 6.44 -5.13
C ARG A 27 6.64 5.15 -5.60
N ALA A 28 7.96 5.07 -5.52
CA ALA A 28 8.69 3.85 -5.83
C ALA A 28 8.34 2.71 -4.86
N CYS A 29 8.16 3.02 -3.57
CA CYS A 29 7.70 2.04 -2.58
C CYS A 29 6.34 1.45 -2.94
N MET A 30 5.38 2.27 -3.37
CA MET A 30 4.05 1.80 -3.76
C MET A 30 4.14 0.74 -4.86
N THR A 31 5.00 0.92 -5.86
CA THR A 31 5.24 -0.10 -6.90
C THR A 31 5.93 -1.34 -6.34
N ASN A 32 6.96 -1.16 -5.51
CA ASN A 32 7.77 -2.28 -4.97
C ASN A 32 7.02 -3.14 -3.94
N LEU A 33 5.94 -2.62 -3.34
CA LEU A 33 5.09 -3.37 -2.41
C LEU A 33 4.16 -4.35 -3.12
N VAL A 34 3.93 -4.18 -4.42
CA VAL A 34 3.10 -5.11 -5.19
C VAL A 34 3.91 -6.37 -5.50
N LYS A 35 3.40 -7.52 -5.05
CA LYS A 35 4.07 -8.80 -5.16
C LYS A 35 3.99 -9.37 -6.58
N LEU A 36 4.82 -8.86 -7.48
CA LEU A 36 4.94 -9.27 -8.88
C LEU A 36 6.35 -9.77 -9.17
N GLY A 37 6.54 -10.39 -10.34
CA GLY A 37 7.89 -10.80 -10.77
C GLY A 37 8.29 -12.21 -10.31
N PHE A 38 7.33 -13.13 -10.19
CA PHE A 38 7.63 -14.52 -9.86
C PHE A 38 8.54 -15.15 -10.95
N PRO A 39 9.56 -15.94 -10.58
CA PRO A 39 10.43 -16.65 -11.54
C PRO A 39 9.66 -17.49 -12.57
N SER A 40 8.60 -18.18 -12.13
CA SER A 40 7.77 -19.05 -13.00
C SER A 40 6.95 -18.28 -14.05
N LYS A 41 6.81 -16.95 -13.89
CA LYS A 41 5.95 -16.12 -14.71
C LYS A 41 6.74 -15.28 -15.72
N THR A 42 5.99 -14.68 -16.64
CA THR A 42 6.46 -13.70 -17.63
C THR A 42 5.62 -12.43 -17.55
N ASP A 43 5.09 -12.15 -16.35
CA ASP A 43 4.15 -11.10 -16.01
C ASP A 43 4.82 -9.90 -15.29
N CYS A 44 6.11 -9.70 -15.47
CA CYS A 44 6.74 -8.43 -15.16
C CYS A 44 8.12 -8.42 -15.82
N PRO A 45 8.67 -7.25 -16.21
CA PRO A 45 10.09 -7.15 -16.51
C PRO A 45 10.96 -7.72 -15.37
N SER A 46 10.52 -7.61 -14.11
CA SER A 46 11.21 -8.17 -12.95
C SER A 46 11.32 -9.70 -12.96
N CYS A 47 10.46 -10.43 -13.69
CA CYS A 47 10.52 -11.89 -13.76
C CYS A 47 11.87 -12.40 -14.30
N GLU A 48 12.49 -11.69 -15.25
CA GLU A 48 13.79 -12.10 -15.81
C GLU A 48 14.90 -12.03 -14.76
N TYR A 49 14.91 -10.96 -13.96
CA TYR A 49 15.84 -10.80 -12.85
C TYR A 49 15.57 -11.84 -11.76
N SER A 50 14.30 -12.07 -11.41
CA SER A 50 13.95 -13.08 -10.41
C SER A 50 14.36 -14.51 -10.82
N ARG A 51 14.31 -14.86 -12.11
CA ARG A 51 14.81 -16.16 -12.61
C ARG A 51 16.32 -16.31 -12.50
N PHE A 52 17.04 -15.20 -12.47
CA PHE A 52 18.49 -15.21 -12.29
C PHE A 52 18.86 -15.29 -10.80
N ASP A 53 18.10 -14.60 -9.95
CA ASP A 53 18.42 -14.46 -8.52
C ASP A 53 17.81 -15.55 -7.62
N PHE A 54 16.73 -16.23 -8.06
CA PHE A 54 16.01 -17.22 -7.27
C PHE A 54 15.82 -18.54 -8.02
N ASP A 55 15.95 -19.65 -7.30
CA ASP A 55 15.78 -21.00 -7.85
C ASP A 55 14.29 -21.37 -8.02
N SER A 56 13.39 -20.76 -7.23
CA SER A 56 11.97 -21.08 -7.19
C SER A 56 11.07 -19.90 -6.82
N ASP A 57 9.76 -20.06 -7.05
CA ASP A 57 8.74 -19.08 -6.61
C ASP A 57 8.66 -19.01 -5.08
N GLU A 58 8.91 -20.11 -4.38
CA GLU A 58 8.95 -20.20 -2.92
C GLU A 58 10.11 -19.38 -2.34
N ASP A 59 11.29 -19.45 -2.95
CA ASP A 59 12.46 -18.66 -2.53
C ASP A 59 12.21 -17.16 -2.74
N PHE A 60 11.69 -16.80 -3.92
CA PHE A 60 11.26 -15.43 -4.21
C PHE A 60 10.23 -14.94 -3.20
N ASN A 61 9.23 -15.76 -2.87
CA ASN A 61 8.18 -15.43 -1.93
C ASN A 61 8.74 -15.17 -0.52
N CYS A 62 9.62 -16.04 -0.02
CA CYS A 62 10.31 -15.88 1.26
C CYS A 62 11.14 -14.59 1.31
N PHE A 63 11.91 -14.32 0.26
CA PHE A 63 12.67 -13.08 0.12
C PHE A 63 11.76 -11.86 0.12
N PHE A 64 10.71 -11.86 -0.70
CA PHE A 64 9.80 -10.75 -0.85
C PHE A 64 9.11 -10.38 0.46
N ASN A 65 8.65 -11.37 1.24
CA ASN A 65 8.01 -11.11 2.53
C ASN A 65 8.99 -10.46 3.53
N SER A 66 10.25 -10.92 3.55
CA SER A 66 11.31 -10.32 4.37
C SER A 66 11.65 -8.90 3.91
N PHE A 67 11.77 -8.69 2.60
CA PHE A 67 11.98 -7.37 1.99
C PHE A 67 10.85 -6.41 2.36
N ARG A 68 9.59 -6.82 2.18
CA ARG A 68 8.42 -6.01 2.48
C ARG A 68 8.37 -5.59 3.96
N ALA A 69 8.69 -6.50 4.88
CA ALA A 69 8.76 -6.16 6.31
C ALA A 69 9.78 -5.04 6.57
N GLN A 70 11.00 -5.17 6.04
CA GLN A 70 12.03 -4.14 6.16
C GLN A 70 11.65 -2.84 5.45
N GLN A 71 11.03 -2.92 4.28
CA GLN A 71 10.58 -1.77 3.52
C GLN A 71 9.51 -0.99 4.29
N GLY A 72 8.60 -1.68 4.99
CA GLY A 72 7.63 -1.07 5.89
C GLY A 72 8.28 -0.22 6.98
N ASP A 73 9.37 -0.68 7.59
CA ASP A 73 10.12 0.11 8.57
C ASP A 73 10.69 1.39 7.97
N VAL A 74 11.23 1.31 6.75
CA VAL A 74 11.81 2.48 6.08
C VAL A 74 10.72 3.45 5.62
N ILE A 75 9.58 2.97 5.15
CA ILE A 75 8.41 3.81 4.85
C ILE A 75 7.96 4.56 6.11
N ARG A 76 7.84 3.86 7.25
CA ARG A 76 7.50 4.50 8.53
C ARG A 76 8.48 5.62 8.89
N MET A 77 9.78 5.42 8.66
CA MET A 77 10.79 6.46 8.90
C MET A 77 10.63 7.65 7.96
N ALA A 78 10.41 7.42 6.66
CA ALA A 78 10.18 8.50 5.69
C ALA A 78 8.91 9.31 6.01
N CYS A 79 7.81 8.63 6.35
CA CYS A 79 6.54 9.28 6.68
C CYS A 79 6.54 9.97 8.04
N ARG A 80 7.54 9.76 8.91
CA ARG A 80 7.74 10.62 10.08
C ARG A 80 8.28 12.00 9.70
N LEU A 81 9.03 12.09 8.60
CA LEU A 81 9.58 13.35 8.09
C LEU A 81 8.55 14.12 7.26
N ASP A 82 7.74 13.42 6.48
CA ASP A 82 6.63 13.99 5.70
C ASP A 82 5.35 13.13 5.78
N PRO A 83 4.58 13.25 6.87
CA PRO A 83 3.38 12.45 7.10
C PRO A 83 2.22 12.84 6.19
N HIS A 84 2.14 14.10 5.77
CA HIS A 84 1.04 14.59 4.93
C HIS A 84 1.12 14.01 3.53
N THR A 85 2.30 14.03 2.90
CA THR A 85 2.49 13.43 1.57
C THR A 85 2.20 11.93 1.61
N GLY A 86 2.71 11.22 2.62
CA GLY A 86 2.43 9.79 2.77
C GLY A 86 0.94 9.50 2.86
N PHE A 87 0.23 10.22 3.75
CA PHE A 87 -1.21 10.03 3.93
C PHE A 87 -2.01 10.36 2.66
N GLN A 88 -1.67 11.44 1.96
CA GLN A 88 -2.31 11.80 0.69
C GLN A 88 -2.14 10.69 -0.35
N MET A 89 -0.91 10.19 -0.55
CA MET A 89 -0.63 9.14 -1.52
C MET A 89 -1.35 7.83 -1.18
N ALA A 90 -1.43 7.49 0.12
CA ALA A 90 -2.18 6.32 0.57
C ALA A 90 -3.69 6.47 0.31
N GLY A 91 -4.24 7.65 0.61
CA GLY A 91 -5.65 7.97 0.35
C GLY A 91 -6.01 7.94 -1.13
N GLU A 92 -5.17 8.52 -1.99
CA GLU A 92 -5.33 8.47 -3.44
C GLU A 92 -5.28 7.03 -3.98
N TRP A 93 -4.36 6.20 -3.46
CA TRP A 93 -4.27 4.80 -3.87
C TRP A 93 -5.49 4.00 -3.43
N LEU A 94 -5.97 4.21 -2.21
CA LEU A 94 -7.19 3.57 -1.71
C LEU A 94 -8.41 3.96 -2.56
N LYS A 95 -8.59 5.26 -2.82
CA LYS A 95 -9.66 5.77 -3.71
C LYS A 95 -9.56 5.16 -5.11
N TYR A 96 -8.35 5.03 -5.65
CA TYR A 96 -8.12 4.38 -6.93
C TYR A 96 -8.54 2.90 -6.90
N GLN A 97 -8.13 2.13 -5.90
CA GLN A 97 -8.52 0.70 -5.80
C GLN A 97 -10.04 0.52 -5.67
N LEU A 98 -10.71 1.39 -4.90
CA LEU A 98 -12.17 1.39 -4.74
C LEU A 98 -12.90 1.77 -6.04
N SER A 99 -12.29 2.55 -6.92
CA SER A 99 -12.88 2.95 -8.21
C SER A 99 -12.74 1.88 -9.31
N LEU A 100 -11.88 0.88 -9.12
CA LEU A 100 -11.65 -0.14 -10.13
C LEU A 100 -12.87 -1.09 -10.24
N PRO A 101 -13.33 -1.42 -11.45
CA PRO A 101 -14.43 -2.36 -11.63
C PRO A 101 -14.05 -3.74 -11.05
N LEU A 102 -14.83 -4.23 -10.09
CA LEU A 102 -14.69 -5.57 -9.51
C LEU A 102 -15.21 -6.69 -10.44
N ASP A 103 -15.38 -6.45 -11.75
CA ASP A 103 -16.03 -7.39 -12.67
C ASP A 103 -15.18 -8.65 -12.91
N THR A 104 -15.24 -9.57 -11.96
CA THR A 104 -14.89 -10.98 -12.06
C THR A 104 -16.07 -11.79 -12.60
N ARG A 105 -16.69 -11.35 -13.71
CA ARG A 105 -17.67 -12.17 -14.43
C ARG A 105 -17.37 -12.22 -15.92
N THR A 106 -17.02 -13.43 -16.37
CA THR A 106 -16.96 -13.89 -17.78
C THR A 106 -15.72 -13.52 -18.59
N ALA A 107 -14.54 -14.01 -18.20
CA ALA A 107 -13.46 -14.30 -19.15
C ALA A 107 -13.63 -15.72 -19.72
N ASN A 108 -14.74 -15.97 -20.42
CA ASN A 108 -14.92 -17.13 -21.31
C ASN A 108 -14.68 -16.73 -22.78
N SER A 109 -13.94 -15.66 -23.05
CA SER A 109 -13.43 -15.39 -24.39
C SER A 109 -12.03 -15.97 -24.52
N LYS A 110 -11.95 -17.08 -25.25
CA LYS A 110 -10.72 -17.52 -25.93
C LYS A 110 -10.19 -16.33 -26.74
N THR A 111 -9.19 -15.64 -26.21
CA THR A 111 -8.39 -14.72 -27.00
C THR A 111 -6.98 -14.84 -26.47
N ASN A 112 -6.20 -15.63 -27.21
CA ASN A 112 -4.76 -15.64 -27.13
C ASN A 112 -4.25 -14.18 -27.17
N GLU A 113 -3.21 -13.91 -26.38
CA GLU A 113 -2.40 -12.68 -26.40
C GLU A 113 -2.99 -11.45 -25.67
N ARG A 114 -2.97 -11.50 -24.33
CA ARG A 114 -2.64 -10.30 -23.52
C ARG A 114 -1.71 -10.72 -22.38
N PRO A 115 -0.44 -10.28 -22.35
CA PRO A 115 0.51 -10.71 -21.31
C PRO A 115 0.22 -10.04 -19.94
N TYR A 116 -0.73 -9.10 -19.89
CA TYR A 116 -1.02 -8.28 -18.72
C TYR A 116 -2.48 -7.89 -18.69
N SER A 117 -3.28 -8.56 -17.85
CA SER A 117 -4.51 -7.94 -17.38
C SER A 117 -4.30 -7.59 -15.92
N ILE A 118 -4.16 -6.29 -15.62
CA ILE A 118 -4.20 -5.75 -14.25
C ILE A 118 -5.48 -6.24 -13.53
N PHE A 119 -6.50 -6.63 -14.31
CA PHE A 119 -7.76 -7.20 -13.87
C PHE A 119 -7.73 -8.72 -13.61
N SER A 120 -6.57 -9.38 -13.64
CA SER A 120 -6.48 -10.77 -13.17
C SER A 120 -6.83 -10.83 -11.67
N PRO A 121 -7.70 -11.75 -11.21
CA PRO A 121 -8.09 -11.82 -9.80
C PRO A 121 -6.90 -11.89 -8.83
N SER A 122 -5.83 -12.58 -9.22
CA SER A 122 -4.60 -12.68 -8.42
C SER A 122 -3.82 -11.37 -8.38
N CYS A 123 -3.77 -10.61 -9.48
CA CYS A 123 -3.11 -9.30 -9.54
C CYS A 123 -3.90 -8.24 -8.78
N ILE A 124 -5.23 -8.25 -8.89
CA ILE A 124 -6.12 -7.37 -8.11
C ILE A 124 -5.87 -7.58 -6.61
N GLY A 125 -5.88 -8.84 -6.13
CA GLY A 125 -5.61 -9.15 -4.73
C GLY A 125 -4.23 -8.66 -4.26
N MET A 126 -3.19 -8.80 -5.08
CA MET A 126 -1.83 -8.32 -4.76
C MET A 126 -1.76 -6.79 -4.65
N HIS A 127 -2.52 -6.05 -5.47
CA HIS A 127 -2.61 -4.60 -5.36
C HIS A 127 -3.36 -4.16 -4.10
N TRP A 128 -4.44 -4.85 -3.74
CA TRP A 128 -5.18 -4.60 -2.49
C TRP A 128 -4.32 -4.83 -1.24
N ASP A 129 -3.60 -5.95 -1.19
CA ASP A 129 -2.68 -6.28 -0.09
C ASP A 129 -1.54 -5.26 0.03
N ALA A 130 -0.92 -4.87 -1.09
CA ALA A 130 0.13 -3.86 -1.11
C ALA A 130 -0.36 -2.48 -0.63
N MET A 131 -1.52 -2.04 -1.12
CA MET A 131 -2.15 -0.77 -0.74
C MET A 131 -2.50 -0.75 0.75
N THR A 132 -3.10 -1.83 1.25
CA THR A 132 -3.48 -1.97 2.66
C THR A 132 -2.25 -1.89 3.57
N PHE A 133 -1.19 -2.63 3.23
CA PHE A 133 0.07 -2.56 3.97
C PHE A 133 0.70 -1.16 3.97
N PHE A 134 0.61 -0.45 2.85
CA PHE A 134 1.11 0.91 2.73
C PHE A 134 0.32 1.88 3.63
N LEU A 135 -1.01 1.80 3.59
CA LEU A 135 -1.89 2.61 4.44
C LEU A 135 -1.61 2.38 5.92
N GLU A 136 -1.56 1.12 6.37
CA GLU A 136 -1.24 0.77 7.76
C GLU A 136 0.12 1.30 8.20
N SER A 137 1.12 1.19 7.32
CA SER A 137 2.48 1.67 7.57
C SER A 137 2.55 3.20 7.72
N ILE A 138 1.54 3.93 7.29
CA ILE A 138 1.51 5.40 7.35
C ILE A 138 0.59 5.89 8.47
N VAL A 139 -0.62 5.35 8.54
CA VAL A 139 -1.62 5.81 9.49
C VAL A 139 -1.17 5.54 10.93
N SER A 140 -0.66 4.34 11.22
CA SER A 140 -0.20 3.97 12.56
C SER A 140 0.86 4.92 13.14
N PRO A 141 2.00 5.22 12.45
CA PRO A 141 2.97 6.18 12.96
C PRO A 141 2.50 7.64 12.91
N MET A 142 1.62 8.00 11.97
CA MET A 142 1.08 9.36 11.88
C MET A 142 0.38 9.77 13.17
N PHE A 143 -0.50 8.92 13.72
CA PHE A 143 -1.17 9.17 15.00
C PHE A 143 -0.23 9.21 16.21
N ARG A 144 1.00 8.68 16.09
CA ARG A 144 2.02 8.70 17.14
C ARG A 144 2.96 9.90 17.07
N THR A 145 3.06 10.54 15.90
CA THR A 145 4.10 11.54 15.60
C THR A 145 3.55 12.92 15.31
N LEU A 146 2.35 13.01 14.74
CA LEU A 146 1.68 14.30 14.53
C LEU A 146 0.97 14.76 15.80
N ASP A 147 1.02 16.07 16.02
CA ASP A 147 0.15 16.75 16.98
C ASP A 147 -1.32 16.56 16.57
N LYS A 148 -2.21 16.44 17.55
CA LYS A 148 -3.65 16.21 17.31
C LYS A 148 -4.29 17.21 16.34
N GLU A 149 -3.83 18.46 16.36
CA GLU A 149 -4.34 19.55 15.51
C GLU A 149 -3.93 19.41 14.04
N LYS A 150 -2.83 18.70 13.75
CA LYS A 150 -2.29 18.52 12.40
C LYS A 150 -2.83 17.26 11.72
N ILE A 151 -3.60 16.44 12.42
CA ILE A 151 -4.14 15.20 11.86
C ILE A 151 -5.23 15.55 10.85
N PRO A 152 -5.18 15.02 9.61
CA PRO A 152 -6.17 15.30 8.57
C PRO A 152 -7.48 14.53 8.81
N VAL A 153 -8.21 14.88 9.87
CA VAL A 153 -9.41 14.16 10.34
C VAL A 153 -10.49 14.07 9.26
N SER A 154 -10.77 15.17 8.55
CA SER A 154 -11.80 15.20 7.52
C SER A 154 -11.53 14.20 6.39
N GLN A 155 -10.28 14.14 5.91
CA GLN A 155 -9.86 13.21 4.87
C GLN A 155 -9.84 11.76 5.40
N GLY A 156 -9.42 11.55 6.65
CA GLY A 156 -9.44 10.23 7.27
C GLY A 156 -10.85 9.65 7.39
N ILE A 157 -11.82 10.48 7.78
CA ILE A 157 -13.23 10.08 7.84
C ILE A 157 -13.80 9.84 6.45
N GLU A 158 -13.49 10.69 5.46
CA GLU A 158 -13.91 10.47 4.07
C GLU A 158 -13.44 9.09 3.56
N LEU A 159 -12.17 8.76 3.78
CA LEU A 159 -11.62 7.44 3.41
C LEU A 159 -12.32 6.30 4.16
N LEU A 160 -12.60 6.47 5.45
CA LEU A 160 -13.29 5.46 6.25
C LEU A 160 -14.70 5.17 5.69
N GLN A 161 -15.47 6.22 5.39
CA GLN A 161 -16.81 6.07 4.82
C GLN A 161 -16.78 5.39 3.45
N LEU A 162 -15.79 5.72 2.60
CA LEU A 162 -15.61 5.06 1.31
C LEU A 162 -15.33 3.55 1.45
N VAL A 163 -14.56 3.16 2.47
CA VAL A 163 -14.24 1.75 2.74
C VAL A 163 -15.45 1.01 3.31
N LEU A 164 -16.21 1.63 4.23
CA LEU A 164 -17.43 1.05 4.81
C LEU A 164 -18.54 0.88 3.77
N GLY A 165 -18.64 1.81 2.82
CA GLY A 165 -19.62 1.75 1.73
C GLY A 165 -19.27 0.79 0.60
N PHE A 166 -18.12 0.11 0.64
CA PHE A 166 -17.66 -0.75 -0.44
C PHE A 166 -18.04 -2.21 -0.22
N GLU A 167 -18.86 -2.74 -1.13
CA GLU A 167 -19.29 -4.13 -1.10
C GLU A 167 -18.47 -5.00 -2.06
N THR A 168 -18.00 -6.15 -1.57
CA THR A 168 -17.32 -7.16 -2.40
C THR A 168 -17.75 -8.57 -2.00
N LYS A 169 -17.68 -9.50 -2.96
CA LYS A 169 -17.90 -10.93 -2.74
C LYS A 169 -16.60 -11.72 -2.63
N ASP A 170 -15.46 -11.08 -2.91
CA ASP A 170 -14.15 -11.71 -2.82
C ASP A 170 -13.66 -11.67 -1.36
N PRO A 171 -13.42 -12.83 -0.71
CA PRO A 171 -13.00 -12.88 0.68
C PRO A 171 -11.61 -12.26 0.93
N LEU A 172 -10.71 -12.26 -0.06
CA LEU A 172 -9.37 -11.67 0.07
C LEU A 172 -9.46 -10.14 0.07
N ILE A 173 -10.29 -9.58 -0.82
CA ILE A 173 -10.54 -8.14 -0.87
C ILE A 173 -11.28 -7.70 0.40
N LEU A 174 -12.27 -8.48 0.86
CA LEU A 174 -12.96 -8.21 2.12
C LEU A 174 -12.00 -8.16 3.32
N SER A 175 -11.03 -9.08 3.40
CA SER A 175 -10.01 -9.05 4.44
C SER A 175 -9.16 -7.77 4.38
N CYS A 176 -8.84 -7.28 3.18
CA CYS A 176 -8.12 -6.02 2.99
C CYS A 176 -8.98 -4.83 3.45
N ILE A 177 -10.26 -4.80 3.09
CA ILE A 177 -11.21 -3.76 3.52
C ILE A 177 -11.29 -3.68 5.04
N LEU A 178 -11.47 -4.81 5.73
CA LEU A 178 -11.53 -4.85 7.20
C LEU A 178 -10.22 -4.38 7.86
N SER A 179 -9.08 -4.67 7.23
CA SER A 179 -7.78 -4.18 7.69
C SER A 179 -7.66 -2.66 7.49
N ASN A 180 -8.14 -2.13 6.37
CA ASN A 180 -8.22 -0.68 6.13
C ASN A 180 -9.18 0.03 7.11
N VAL A 181 -10.33 -0.58 7.44
CA VAL A 181 -11.23 -0.08 8.50
C VAL A 181 -10.49 -0.01 9.83
N SER A 182 -9.79 -1.07 10.21
CA SER A 182 -9.01 -1.12 11.44
C SER A 182 -7.88 -0.08 11.48
N ALA A 183 -7.22 0.15 10.34
CA ALA A 183 -6.18 1.16 10.19
C ALA A 183 -6.73 2.59 10.33
N LEU A 184 -7.92 2.86 9.78
CA LEU A 184 -8.58 4.16 9.80
C LEU A 184 -9.42 4.39 11.07
N PHE A 185 -9.68 3.36 11.87
CA PHE A 185 -10.47 3.45 13.11
C PHE A 185 -10.05 4.57 14.08
N PRO A 186 -8.75 4.89 14.25
CA PRO A 186 -8.35 5.99 15.14
C PRO A 186 -8.99 7.35 14.78
N PHE A 187 -9.40 7.56 13.53
CA PHE A 187 -10.12 8.78 13.12
C PHE A 187 -11.51 8.90 13.76
N VAL A 188 -12.18 7.79 14.08
CA VAL A 188 -13.50 7.78 14.74
C VAL A 188 -13.44 8.42 16.13
N THR A 189 -12.29 8.37 16.81
CA THR A 189 -12.11 9.04 18.10
C THR A 189 -12.27 10.57 18.03
N TYR A 190 -12.08 11.16 16.85
CA TYR A 190 -12.26 12.59 16.59
C TYR A 190 -13.68 12.93 16.10
N ARG A 191 -14.41 11.94 15.56
CA ARG A 191 -15.79 12.07 15.09
C ARG A 191 -16.60 10.84 15.52
N PRO A 192 -17.00 10.75 16.79
CA PRO A 192 -17.71 9.57 17.34
C PRO A 192 -19.07 9.28 16.67
N GLU A 193 -19.61 10.25 15.92
CA GLU A 193 -20.84 10.14 15.14
C GLU A 193 -20.82 8.96 14.15
N TYR A 194 -19.64 8.55 13.68
CA TYR A 194 -19.46 7.44 12.73
C TYR A 194 -19.29 6.08 13.39
N LEU A 195 -19.30 6.00 14.72
CA LEU A 195 -19.17 4.73 15.46
C LEU A 195 -20.25 3.69 15.11
N PRO A 196 -21.53 4.04 14.87
CA PRO A 196 -22.54 3.05 14.50
C PRO A 196 -22.38 2.44 13.10
N GLU A 197 -21.62 3.08 12.21
CA GLU A 197 -21.39 2.61 10.83
C GLU A 197 -20.22 1.61 10.73
N VAL A 198 -19.39 1.51 11.78
CA VAL A 198 -18.19 0.66 11.85
C VAL A 198 -18.48 -0.63 12.62
#